data_AF-A0A239IWQ1-F1
#
_entry.id   AF-A0A239IWQ1-F1
#
_cell.length_a   1.000
_cell.length_b   1.000
_cell.length_c   1.000
_cell.angle_alpha   90.00
_cell.angle_beta   90.00
_cell.angle_gamma   90.00
#
_symmetry.space_group_name_H-M   'P 1'
#
loop_
_entity.id
_entity.type
_entity.pdbx_description
1 polymer ?
#
loop_
_entity_poly.entity_id
_entity_poly.type
_entity_poly.pdbx_seq_one_letter_code
_entity_poly.pdbx_strand_id
1 'polypeptide(L)' 'MINFYSFVSIIILLWVFLHTLSYGIWTWKKNNRLGAVMVFILAATVLVLPVYSKFF' A
#
# COMPACT_ATOMS: atom_id res chain seq x y z
N MET A 1 12.15 -17.36 -12.57
CA MET A 1 11.55 -18.28 -11.58
C MET A 1 11.17 -17.44 -10.36
N ILE A 2 9.88 -17.37 -9.99
CA ILE A 2 9.47 -16.62 -8.79
C ILE A 2 9.91 -17.42 -7.57
N ASN A 3 10.83 -16.88 -6.78
CA ASN A 3 11.27 -17.49 -5.54
C ASN A 3 10.17 -17.39 -4.48
N PHE A 4 10.04 -18.42 -3.63
CA PHE A 4 9.04 -18.50 -2.55
C PHE A 4 9.00 -17.21 -1.70
N TYR A 5 10.16 -16.66 -1.36
CA TYR A 5 10.28 -15.39 -0.62
C TYR A 5 9.67 -14.18 -1.35
N SER A 6 9.84 -14.10 -2.69
CA SER A 6 9.23 -13.01 -3.47
C SER A 6 7.71 -13.17 -3.56
N PHE A 7 7.22 -14.41 -3.66
CA PHE A 7 5.78 -14.69 -3.67
C PHE A 7 5.12 -14.27 -2.35
N VAL A 8 5.69 -14.66 -1.21
CA VAL A 8 5.21 -14.26 0.12
C VAL A 8 5.26 -12.74 0.30
N SER A 9 6.34 -12.09 -0.14
CA SER A 9 6.47 -10.63 -0.05
C SER A 9 5.37 -9.89 -0.82
N ILE A 10 5.03 -10.36 -2.04
CA ILE A 10 3.97 -9.77 -2.87
C ILE A 10 2.60 -9.90 -2.20
N ILE A 11 2.30 -11.06 -1.61
CA ILE A 11 1.05 -11.28 -0.88
C ILE A 11 0.93 -10.33 0.30
N ILE A 12 1.98 -10.19 1.09
CA ILE A 12 2.01 -9.26 2.23
C ILE A 12 1.84 -7.82 1.74
N LEU A 13 2.51 -7.44 0.66
CA LEU A 13 2.40 -6.10 0.08
C LEU A 13 0.96 -5.77 -0.35
N LEU A 14 0.32 -6.70 -1.06
CA LEU A 14 -1.07 -6.59 -1.48
C LEU A 14 -2.01 -6.50 -0.26
N TRP A 15 -1.77 -7.30 0.77
CA TRP A 15 -2.56 -7.28 1.99
C TRP A 15 -2.46 -5.94 2.72
N VAL A 16 -1.25 -5.42 2.90
CA VAL A 16 -1.01 -4.11 3.50
C VAL A 16 -1.67 -3.01 2.66
N PHE A 17 -1.49 -3.04 1.34
CA PHE A 17 -2.08 -2.06 0.43
C PHE A 17 -3.62 -2.03 0.54
N LEU A 18 -4.27 -3.19 0.50
CA LEU A 18 -5.73 -3.30 0.66
C LEU A 18 -6.18 -2.79 2.03
N HIS A 19 -5.43 -3.10 3.10
CA HIS A 19 -5.77 -2.63 4.43
C HIS A 19 -5.64 -1.10 4.54
N THR A 20 -4.57 -0.52 3.99
CA THR A 20 -4.33 0.92 3.97
C THR A 20 -5.37 1.64 3.11
N LEU A 21 -5.78 1.09 1.97
CA LEU A 21 -6.87 1.63 1.15
C LEU A 21 -8.20 1.66 1.90
N SER A 22 -8.54 0.56 2.59
CA SER A 22 -9.75 0.48 3.41
C SER A 22 -9.75 1.55 4.51
N TYR A 23 -8.59 1.78 5.14
CA TYR A 23 -8.39 2.87 6.09
C TYR A 23 -8.54 4.26 5.45
N GLY A 24 -8.00 4.47 4.25
CA GLY A 24 -8.11 5.73 3.51
C GLY A 24 -9.58 6.07 3.21
N ILE A 25 -10.33 5.09 2.72
CA ILE A 25 -11.78 5.22 2.43
C ILE A 25 -12.56 5.51 3.71
N TRP A 26 -12.26 4.80 4.81
CA TRP A 26 -12.92 5.04 6.10
C TRP A 26 -12.63 6.46 6.64
N THR A 27 -11.39 6.92 6.52
CA THR A 27 -10.96 8.25 6.95
C THR A 27 -11.63 9.36 6.13
N TRP A 28 -11.82 9.10 4.83
CA TRP A 28 -12.56 9.99 3.94
C TRP A 28 -14.03 10.11 4.36
N LYS A 29 -14.66 8.97 4.70
CA LYS A 29 -16.04 8.92 5.19
C LYS A 29 -16.24 9.65 6.52
N LYS A 30 -15.19 9.74 7.35
CA LYS A 30 -15.18 10.48 8.62
C LYS A 30 -14.95 12.00 8.47
N ASN A 31 -15.07 12.51 7.24
CA ASN A 31 -14.88 13.93 6.88
C ASN A 31 -13.46 14.48 7.09
N ASN A 32 -12.48 13.61 7.39
CA ASN A 32 -11.07 13.98 7.48
C ASN A 32 -10.38 13.81 6.12
N ARG A 33 -10.63 14.75 5.20
CA ARG A 33 -10.15 14.68 3.82
C ARG A 33 -8.63 14.74 3.72
N LEU A 34 -7.97 15.59 4.51
CA LEU A 34 -6.50 15.69 4.53
C LEU A 34 -5.86 14.39 5.02
N GLY A 35 -6.39 13.80 6.10
CA GLY A 35 -5.93 12.50 6.59
C GLY A 35 -6.13 11.40 5.56
N ALA A 36 -7.27 11.39 4.87
CA ALA A 36 -7.55 10.40 3.83
C ALA A 36 -6.59 10.51 2.64
N VAL A 37 -6.30 11.73 2.17
CA VAL A 37 -5.32 11.96 1.08
C VAL A 37 -3.93 11.46 1.49
N MET A 38 -3.48 11.73 2.72
CA MET A 38 -2.20 11.24 3.22
C MET A 38 -2.15 9.71 3.29
N VAL A 39 -3.25 9.06 3.70
CA VAL A 39 -3.35 7.59 3.72
C VAL A 39 -3.33 6.99 2.32
N PHE A 40 -3.95 7.65 1.33
CA PHE A 40 -3.86 7.23 -0.08
C PHE A 40 -2.44 7.37 -0.63
N ILE A 41 -1.74 8.46 -0.33
CA ILE A 41 -0.33 8.65 -0.70
C ILE A 41 0.54 7.57 -0.04
N LEU A 42 0.28 7.26 1.23
CA LEU A 42 0.97 6.18 1.95
C LEU A 42 0.73 4.82 1.27
N ALA A 43 -0.52 4.52 0.89
CA ALA A 43 -0.85 3.29 0.17
C ALA A 43 -0.07 3.18 -1.16
N ALA A 44 0.01 4.27 -1.94
CA ALA A 44 0.81 4.28 -3.16
C ALA A 44 2.30 4.06 -2.88
N THR A 45 2.83 4.69 -1.83
CA THR A 45 4.23 4.61 -1.40
C THR A 45 4.63 3.17 -1.03
N VAL A 46 3.74 2.42 -0.39
CA VAL A 46 3.94 0.99 -0.06
C VAL A 46 4.18 0.13 -1.30
N LEU A 47 3.62 0.49 -2.46
CA LEU A 47 3.88 -0.20 -3.72
C LEU A 47 5.11 0.36 -4.45
N VAL A 48 5.26 1.69 -4.47
CA VAL A 48 6.31 2.37 -5.24
C VAL A 48 7.72 2.06 -4.71
N LEU A 49 7.95 2.11 -3.39
CA LEU A 49 9.29 1.85 -2.83
C LEU A 49 9.86 0.46 -3.15
N PRO A 50 9.14 -0.64 -2.88
CA PRO A 50 9.66 -1.98 -3.15
C PRO A 50 9.78 -2.26 -4.65
N VAL A 51 8.93 -1.66 -5.49
CA VAL A 51 9.12 -1.70 -6.95
C VAL A 51 10.41 -0.97 -7.33
N TYR A 52 10.61 0.26 -6.84
CA TYR A 52 11.82 1.03 -7.11
C TYR A 52 13.08 0.27 -6.69
N SER A 53 13.11 -0.25 -5.46
CA SER A 53 14.23 -1.05 -4.93
C SER A 53 14.49 -2.36 -5.68
N LYS A 54 13.52 -2.87 -6.45
CA LYS A 54 13.70 -4.07 -7.28
C LYS A 54 14.25 -3.77 -8.67
N PHE A 55 14.02 -2.55 -9.18
CA PHE A 55 14.38 -2.17 -10.55
C PHE A 55 15.58 -1.22 -10.62
N PHE A 56 15.95 -0.56 -9.52
CA PHE A 56 17.05 0.41 -9.42
C PHE A 56 17.90 0.13 -8.20
#